data_AF-A0A1G7Z752-F1
#
_entry.id   AF-A0A1G7Z752-F1
#
_cell.length_a   1.000
_cell.length_b   1.000
_cell.length_c   1.000
_cell.angle_alpha   90.00
_cell.angle_beta   90.00
_cell.angle_gamma   90.00
#
_symmetry.space_group_name_H-M   'P 1'
#
loop_
_entity.id
_entity.type
_entity.pdbx_description
1 polymer ?
#
loop_
_entity_poly.entity_id
_entity_poly.type
_entity_poly.pdbx_seq_one_letter_code
_entity_poly.pdbx_strand_id
1 'polypeptide(L)'
;MLSATEAADLLEITQQALDERRRAALILGVRVGEKWRYPALQFRNGRPLPRLDEVLAAHHGVNGWVILDSIMAKDTALGDRSILMLLEEEDDELLDRVIRELEDQFAP
;
A
#
# COMPACT_ATOMS: atom_id res chain seq x y z
N MET A 1 2.96 4.59 -12.32
CA MET A 1 3.87 4.72 -11.16
C MET A 1 4.36 6.16 -11.10
N LEU A 2 4.26 6.81 -9.95
CA LEU A 2 4.72 8.17 -9.72
C LEU A 2 6.19 8.19 -9.29
N SER A 3 6.93 9.23 -9.67
CA SER A 3 8.20 9.60 -9.05
C SER A 3 7.99 10.20 -7.66
N ALA A 4 9.09 10.41 -6.92
CA ALA A 4 9.03 11.10 -5.63
C ALA A 4 8.49 12.53 -5.75
N THR A 5 8.86 13.26 -6.80
CA THR A 5 8.32 14.61 -7.06
C THR A 5 6.82 14.57 -7.33
N GLU A 6 6.38 13.74 -8.29
CA GLU A 6 4.95 13.65 -8.65
C GLU A 6 4.07 13.19 -7.47
N ALA A 7 4.55 12.26 -6.64
CA ALA A 7 3.82 11.80 -5.47
C ALA A 7 3.79 12.85 -4.35
N ALA A 8 4.88 13.59 -4.15
CA ALA A 8 4.93 14.70 -3.19
C ALA A 8 3.98 15.83 -3.61
N ASP A 9 3.99 16.19 -4.89
CA ASP A 9 3.09 17.20 -5.47
C ASP A 9 1.62 16.77 -5.35
N LEU A 10 1.30 15.50 -5.66
CA LEU A 10 -0.06 14.95 -5.53
C LEU A 10 -0.60 15.02 -4.10
N LEU A 11 0.27 14.83 -3.10
CA LEU A 11 -0.08 14.85 -1.68
C LEU A 11 0.06 16.25 -1.05
N GLU A 12 0.51 17.24 -1.82
CA GLU A 12 0.83 18.61 -1.36
C GLU A 12 1.81 18.61 -0.17
N ILE A 13 2.83 17.75 -0.22
CA ILE A 13 3.88 17.63 0.81
C ILE A 13 5.29 17.75 0.22
N THR A 14 6.30 17.82 1.08
CA THR A 14 7.71 17.77 0.63
C THR A 14 8.15 16.34 0.30
N GLN A 15 9.17 16.18 -0.53
CA GLN A 15 9.78 14.86 -0.78
C GLN A 15 10.36 14.23 0.49
N GLN A 16 10.81 15.04 1.46
CA GLN A 16 11.25 14.56 2.76
C GLN A 16 10.09 13.94 3.54
N ALA A 17 8.96 14.64 3.63
CA ALA A 17 7.76 14.12 4.30
C ALA A 17 7.22 12.86 3.60
N LEU A 18 7.33 12.79 2.27
CA LEU A 18 7.01 11.58 1.51
C LEU A 18 7.93 10.40 1.90
N ASP A 19 9.25 10.63 2.01
CA ASP A 19 10.19 9.59 2.42
C ASP A 19 9.96 9.14 3.87
N GLU A 20 9.64 10.06 4.78
CA GLU A 20 9.25 9.76 6.17
C GLU A 20 8.01 8.87 6.21
N ARG A 21 6.95 9.21 5.47
CA ARG A 21 5.73 8.37 5.35
C ARG A 21 6.05 6.99 4.80
N ARG A 22 6.88 6.90 3.76
CA ARG A 22 7.29 5.62 3.18
C ARG A 22 8.03 4.74 4.19
N ARG A 23 8.95 5.31 4.97
CA ARG A 23 9.70 4.58 6.02
C ARG A 23 8.80 4.13 7.17
N ALA A 24 7.78 4.92 7.48
CA ALA A 24 6.77 4.59 8.48
C ALA A 24 5.66 3.65 7.95
N ALA A 25 5.83 3.06 6.76
CA ALA A 25 4.83 2.19 6.11
C ALA A 25 3.45 2.83 5.91
N LEU A 26 3.37 4.17 5.86
CA LEU A 26 2.11 4.90 5.62
C LEU A 26 1.77 5.01 4.13
N ILE A 27 2.74 4.75 3.26
CA ILE A 27 2.60 4.69 1.80
C ILE A 27 3.51 3.61 1.23
N LEU A 28 3.08 3.00 0.14
CA LEU A 28 3.83 2.00 -0.60
C LEU A 28 4.84 2.67 -1.53
N GLY A 29 6.12 2.37 -1.32
CA GLY A 29 7.20 2.68 -2.25
C GLY A 29 7.83 1.39 -2.79
N VAL A 30 8.05 1.32 -4.09
CA VAL A 30 8.79 0.23 -4.76
C VAL A 30 10.11 0.73 -5.32
N ARG A 31 11.13 -0.13 -5.31
CA ARG A 31 12.47 0.22 -5.76
C ARG A 31 12.62 -0.10 -7.25
N VAL A 32 12.85 0.91 -8.09
CA VAL A 32 13.17 0.78 -9.53
C VAL A 32 14.59 1.28 -9.75
N GLY A 33 15.55 0.36 -9.83
CA GLY A 33 16.98 0.69 -9.83
C GLY A 33 17.36 1.44 -8.55
N GLU A 34 17.90 2.65 -8.68
CA GLU A 34 18.27 3.49 -7.53
C GLU A 34 17.15 4.41 -7.06
N LYS A 35 16.01 4.46 -7.76
CA LYS A 35 14.92 5.39 -7.49
C LYS A 35 13.74 4.70 -6.83
N TRP A 36 13.10 5.41 -5.91
CA TRP A 36 11.78 5.03 -5.40
C TRP A 36 10.69 5.45 -6.38
N ARG A 37 9.70 4.57 -6.54
CA ARG A 37 8.47 4.84 -7.29
C ARG A 37 7.27 4.51 -6.42
N TYR A 38 6.19 5.26 -6.61
CA TYR A 38 4.99 5.16 -5.79
C TYR A 38 3.82 4.73 -6.70
N PRO A 39 3.22 3.55 -6.49
CA PRO A 39 2.02 3.15 -7.21
C PRO A 39 0.91 4.19 -7.08
N ALA A 40 0.38 4.69 -8.20
CA ALA A 40 -0.64 5.75 -8.16
C ALA A 40 -1.98 5.24 -7.61
N LEU A 41 -2.26 3.94 -7.77
CA LEU A 41 -3.46 3.25 -7.29
C LEU A 41 -3.69 3.37 -5.78
N GLN A 42 -2.65 3.68 -5.01
CA GLN A 42 -2.76 3.78 -3.55
C GLN A 42 -3.33 5.12 -3.09
N PHE A 43 -3.58 6.06 -4.02
CA PHE A 43 -4.03 7.41 -3.71
C PHE A 43 -5.42 7.71 -4.29
N ARG A 44 -6.26 8.35 -3.49
CA ARG A 44 -7.57 8.86 -3.88
C ARG A 44 -7.76 10.26 -3.32
N ASN A 45 -8.14 11.22 -4.17
CA ASN A 45 -8.36 12.62 -3.79
C ASN A 45 -7.17 13.26 -3.03
N GLY A 46 -5.95 13.02 -3.50
CA GLY A 46 -4.73 13.60 -2.91
C GLY A 46 -4.35 13.00 -1.55
N ARG A 47 -4.88 11.81 -1.20
CA ARG A 47 -4.59 11.11 0.05
C ARG A 47 -4.36 9.62 -0.19
N PRO A 48 -3.57 8.92 0.63
CA PRO A 48 -3.53 7.47 0.61
C PRO A 48 -4.92 6.87 0.84
N LEU A 49 -5.18 5.69 0.29
CA LEU A 49 -6.40 4.94 0.58
C LEU A 49 -6.51 4.69 2.10
N PRO A 50 -7.72 4.77 2.68
CA PRO A 50 -7.94 4.47 4.09
C PRO A 50 -7.39 3.09 4.45
N ARG A 51 -6.77 2.97 5.63
CA ARG A 51 -6.23 1.71 6.19
C ARG A 51 -5.12 1.03 5.37
N LEU A 52 -4.61 1.70 4.33
CA LEU A 52 -3.45 1.20 3.59
C LEU A 52 -2.25 0.97 4.51
N ASP A 53 -2.05 1.85 5.48
CA ASP A 53 -0.98 1.75 6.47
C ASP A 53 -1.04 0.46 7.29
N GLU A 54 -2.22 0.00 7.67
CA GLU A 54 -2.41 -1.27 8.37
C GLU A 54 -2.04 -2.46 7.48
N VAL A 55 -2.49 -2.46 6.23
CA VAL A 55 -2.12 -3.48 5.23
C VAL A 55 -0.61 -3.51 5.00
N LEU A 56 0.04 -2.35 4.90
CA LEU A 56 1.49 -2.26 4.71
C LEU A 56 2.26 -2.71 5.94
N ALA A 57 1.76 -2.42 7.15
CA ALA A 57 2.36 -2.89 8.40
C ALA A 57 2.31 -4.42 8.51
N ALA A 58 1.19 -5.04 8.14
CA ALA A 58 1.01 -6.50 8.16
C ALA A 58 1.97 -7.27 7.23
N HIS A 59 2.53 -6.62 6.21
CA HIS A 59 3.53 -7.22 5.33
C HIS A 59 4.96 -7.22 5.93
N HIS A 60 5.20 -6.75 7.16
CA HIS A 60 6.46 -6.93 7.92
C HIS A 60 7.79 -6.88 7.13
N GLY A 61 8.09 -5.76 6.48
CA GLY A 61 9.39 -5.59 5.80
C GLY A 61 9.55 -6.39 4.50
N VAL A 62 8.47 -6.99 4.00
CA VAL A 62 8.41 -7.57 2.66
C VAL A 62 8.76 -6.52 1.60
N ASN A 63 9.38 -6.98 0.52
CA ASN A 63 9.76 -6.12 -0.59
C ASN A 63 8.52 -5.45 -1.22
N GLY A 64 8.59 -4.13 -1.46
CA GLY A 64 7.46 -3.37 -2.01
C GLY A 64 6.89 -3.89 -3.33
N TRP A 65 7.67 -4.61 -4.16
CA TRP A 65 7.13 -5.26 -5.37
C TRP A 65 6.22 -6.44 -5.05
N VAL A 66 6.56 -7.22 -4.02
CA VAL A 66 5.74 -8.35 -3.57
C VAL A 66 4.47 -7.82 -2.91
N ILE A 67 4.58 -6.74 -2.12
CA ILE A 67 3.41 -6.06 -1.54
C ILE A 67 2.49 -5.55 -2.66
N LEU A 68 3.05 -4.93 -3.71
CA LEU A 68 2.26 -4.44 -4.85
C LEU A 68 1.53 -5.59 -5.57
N ASP A 69 2.22 -6.71 -5.80
CA ASP A 69 1.63 -7.89 -6.43
C ASP A 69 0.48 -8.46 -5.59
N SER A 70 0.69 -8.62 -4.28
CA SER A 70 -0.31 -9.05 -3.31
C SER A 70 -1.55 -8.15 -3.31
N ILE A 71 -1.36 -6.83 -3.24
CA ILE A 71 -2.46 -5.86 -3.22
C ILE A 71 -3.30 -5.89 -4.51
N MET A 72 -2.67 -6.20 -5.65
CA MET A 72 -3.32 -6.24 -6.96
C MET A 72 -3.91 -7.62 -7.30
N ALA A 73 -3.44 -8.69 -6.66
CA ALA A 73 -3.90 -10.04 -6.91
C ALA A 73 -5.36 -10.22 -6.50
N LYS A 74 -6.15 -10.84 -7.38
CA LYS A 74 -7.51 -11.27 -7.06
C LYS A 74 -7.46 -12.56 -6.27
N ASP A 75 -8.30 -12.66 -5.25
CA ASP A 75 -8.44 -13.85 -4.45
C ASP A 75 -9.88 -14.35 -4.47
N THR A 76 -10.05 -15.61 -4.87
CA THR A 76 -11.32 -16.34 -4.81
C THR A 76 -11.92 -16.37 -3.40
N ALA A 77 -11.10 -16.39 -2.34
CA ALA A 77 -11.56 -16.35 -0.95
C ALA A 77 -12.15 -14.98 -0.55
N LEU A 78 -11.86 -13.94 -1.34
CA LEU A 78 -12.42 -12.59 -1.21
C LEU A 78 -13.53 -12.31 -2.24
N GLY A 79 -13.99 -13.34 -2.96
CA GLY A 79 -14.99 -13.23 -4.01
C GLY A 79 -14.42 -12.61 -5.30
N ASP A 80 -13.22 -13.01 -5.72
CA ASP A 80 -12.49 -12.50 -6.88
C ASP A 80 -12.14 -11.00 -6.81
N ARG A 81 -12.16 -10.45 -5.59
CA ARG A 81 -11.67 -9.10 -5.26
C ARG A 81 -10.20 -9.16 -4.86
N SER A 82 -9.53 -8.02 -5.01
CA SER A 82 -8.17 -7.81 -4.49
C SER A 82 -8.20 -6.94 -3.25
N ILE A 83 -7.08 -6.88 -2.51
CA ILE A 83 -6.96 -5.99 -1.34
C ILE A 83 -7.16 -4.53 -1.76
N LEU A 84 -6.69 -4.14 -2.96
CA LEU A 84 -6.95 -2.81 -3.51
C LEU A 84 -8.44 -2.50 -3.60
N MET A 85 -9.25 -3.44 -4.08
CA MET A 85 -10.71 -3.24 -4.18
C MET A 85 -11.33 -3.08 -2.80
N LEU A 86 -10.89 -3.86 -1.81
CA LEU A 86 -11.38 -3.73 -0.43
C LEU A 86 -11.02 -2.36 0.19
N LEU A 87 -9.81 -1.86 -0.06
CA LEU A 87 -9.37 -0.52 0.36
C LEU A 87 -10.17 0.60 -0.33
N GLU A 88 -10.53 0.40 -1.61
CA GLU A 88 -11.35 1.37 -2.36
C GLU A 88 -12.81 1.35 -1.90
N GLU A 89 -13.37 0.17 -1.64
CA GLU A 89 -14.74 -0.03 -1.18
C GLU A 89 -14.92 0.28 0.32
N GLU A 90 -13.82 0.42 1.07
CA GLU A 90 -13.80 0.59 2.52
C GLU A 90 -14.52 -0.59 3.23
N ASP A 91 -14.30 -1.81 2.73
CA ASP A 91 -14.87 -3.06 3.28
C ASP A 91 -14.08 -3.50 4.53
N ASP A 92 -14.34 -2.82 5.64
CA ASP A 92 -13.59 -2.98 6.90
C ASP A 92 -13.61 -4.41 7.45
N GLU A 93 -14.74 -5.12 7.30
CA GLU A 93 -14.88 -6.49 7.82
C GLU A 93 -13.92 -7.46 7.12
N LEU A 94 -13.81 -7.37 5.79
CA LEU A 94 -12.88 -8.20 5.05
C LEU A 94 -11.44 -7.71 5.16
N LEU A 95 -11.21 -6.40 5.28
CA LEU A 95 -9.87 -5.87 5.56
C LEU A 95 -9.34 -6.40 6.89
N ASP A 96 -10.14 -6.40 7.96
CA ASP A 96 -9.75 -6.95 9.27
C ASP A 96 -9.37 -8.43 9.18
N ARG A 97 -10.05 -9.18 8.32
CA ARG A 97 -9.73 -10.59 8.08
C ARG A 97 -8.41 -10.74 7.31
N VAL A 98 -8.25 -10.01 6.21
CA VAL A 98 -7.04 -10.05 5.37
C VAL A 98 -5.82 -9.59 6.15
N ILE A 99 -5.92 -8.52 6.94
CA ILE A 99 -4.81 -8.00 7.76
C ILE A 99 -4.33 -9.07 8.74
N ARG A 100 -5.24 -9.75 9.44
CA ARG A 100 -4.87 -10.86 10.33
C ARG A 100 -4.21 -12.02 9.58
N GLU A 101 -4.72 -12.39 8.42
CA GLU A 101 -4.12 -13.44 7.58
C GLU A 101 -2.71 -13.06 7.11
N LEU A 102 -2.48 -11.79 6.76
CA LEU A 102 -1.16 -11.27 6.39
C LEU A 102 -0.19 -11.24 7.59
N GLU A 103 -0.64 -10.81 8.76
CA GLU A 103 0.15 -10.83 9.99
C GLU A 103 0.59 -12.25 10.34
N ASP A 104 -0.30 -13.24 10.22
CA ASP A 104 0.02 -14.65 10.43
C ASP A 104 1.01 -15.17 9.37
N GLN A 105 0.87 -14.73 8.11
CA GLN A 105 1.74 -15.14 7.00
C GLN A 105 3.16 -14.57 7.11
N PHE A 106 3.28 -13.32 7.56
CA PHE A 106 4.54 -12.58 7.62
C PHE A 106 5.03 -12.35 9.06
N ALA A 107 4.53 -13.14 10.01
CA ALA A 107 5.00 -13.13 11.38
C ALA A 107 6.55 -13.29 11.43
N PRO A 108 7.24 -12.51 12.28
CA PRO A 108 8.70 -12.49 12.37
C PRO A 108 9.34 -13.80 12.86
#